data_AF-A0AA35D8Y0-F1
#
_entry.id   AF-A0AA35D8Y0-F1
#
_cell.length_a   1.000
_cell.length_b   1.000
_cell.length_c   1.000
_cell.angle_alpha   90.00
_cell.angle_beta   90.00
_cell.angle_gamma   90.00
#
_symmetry.space_group_name_H-M   'P 1'
#
loop_
_entity.id
_entity.type
_entity.pdbx_description
1 polymer ?
#
loop_
_entity_poly.entity_id
_entity_poly.type
_entity_poly.pdbx_seq_one_letter_code
_entity_poly.pdbx_strand_id
1 'polypeptide(L)'
;MSIDKITLVPVWDEVHHLFSEQERAALAWAEEVTNVSETHASDEAYAAVSAHFSPKDLVDLTITIAAMNAFNRLGAPFRLPVDAKS
;
A
#
# COMPACT_ATOMS: atom_id res chain seq x y z
N MET A 1 8.04 13.48 -6.80
CA MET A 1 7.85 13.07 -5.40
C MET A 1 9.09 13.50 -4.62
N SER A 2 8.95 14.17 -3.47
CA SER A 2 10.12 14.56 -2.65
C SER A 2 10.79 13.33 -2.04
N ILE A 3 12.10 13.40 -1.78
CA ILE A 3 12.81 12.32 -1.10
C ILE A 3 12.22 12.06 0.29
N ASP A 4 11.84 13.13 1.01
CA ASP A 4 11.20 13.04 2.32
C ASP A 4 9.89 12.24 2.27
N LYS A 5 9.13 12.39 1.17
CA LYS A 5 7.88 11.67 1.01
C LYS A 5 8.09 10.19 0.80
N ILE A 6 9.17 9.80 0.12
CA ILE A 6 9.52 8.38 -0.10
C ILE A 6 10.08 7.77 1.19
N THR A 7 10.96 8.47 1.89
CA THR A 7 11.62 7.96 3.11
C THR A 7 10.64 7.82 4.27
N LEU A 8 9.58 8.61 4.31
CA LEU A 8 8.58 8.60 5.37
C LEU A 8 7.34 7.72 5.08
N VAL A 9 7.29 7.01 3.94
CA VAL A 9 6.19 6.06 3.66
C VAL A 9 6.02 5.00 4.76
N PRO A 10 7.08 4.38 5.33
CA PRO A 10 6.91 3.35 6.36
C PRO A 10 6.25 3.85 7.66
N VAL A 11 6.20 5.16 7.86
CA VAL A 11 5.64 5.83 9.05
C VAL A 11 4.58 6.86 8.65
N TRP A 12 3.87 6.62 7.53
CA TRP A 12 2.96 7.60 6.95
C TRP A 12 1.86 8.08 7.91
N ASP A 13 1.40 7.20 8.82
CA ASP A 13 0.42 7.52 9.87
C ASP A 13 0.98 8.43 10.98
N GLU A 14 2.28 8.66 11.05
CA GLU A 14 2.84 9.65 12.00
C GLU A 14 3.01 11.03 11.36
N VAL A 15 2.93 11.14 10.03
CA VAL A 15 3.24 12.35 9.26
C VAL A 15 2.10 12.76 8.32
N HIS A 16 0.89 12.88 8.88
CA HIS A 16 -0.36 13.18 8.16
C HIS A 16 -0.31 14.40 7.24
N HIS A 17 0.50 15.40 7.56
CA HIS A 17 0.64 16.62 6.77
C HIS A 17 1.37 16.41 5.42
N LEU A 18 2.09 15.30 5.27
CA LEU A 18 2.87 14.98 4.06
C LEU A 18 2.08 14.15 3.04
N PHE A 19 0.99 13.52 3.49
CA PHE A 19 0.12 12.64 2.70
C PHE A 19 -1.30 13.18 2.65
N SER A 20 -1.89 13.31 1.47
CA SER A 20 -3.29 13.72 1.32
C SER A 20 -4.24 12.68 1.91
N GLU A 21 -5.51 13.04 2.14
CA GLU A 21 -6.52 12.08 2.62
C GLU A 21 -6.64 10.86 1.71
N GLN A 22 -6.64 11.09 0.38
CA GLN A 22 -6.66 10.02 -0.62
C GLN A 22 -5.42 9.12 -0.53
N GLU A 23 -4.23 9.69 -0.32
CA GLU A 23 -3.00 8.91 -0.18
C GLU A 23 -2.99 8.09 1.11
N ARG A 24 -3.45 8.67 2.22
CA ARG A 24 -3.58 7.94 3.51
C ARG A 24 -4.58 6.79 3.41
N ALA A 25 -5.72 7.01 2.77
CA ALA A 25 -6.71 5.97 2.53
C ALA A 25 -6.14 4.82 1.66
N ALA A 26 -5.34 5.16 0.65
CA ALA A 26 -4.68 4.15 -0.19
C ALA A 26 -3.60 3.36 0.58
N LEU A 27 -2.82 4.02 1.44
CA LEU A 27 -1.79 3.37 2.26
C LEU A 27 -2.41 2.45 3.32
N ALA A 28 -3.46 2.91 4.01
CA ALA A 28 -4.22 2.07 4.95
C ALA A 28 -4.82 0.84 4.25
N TRP A 29 -5.41 1.03 3.06
CA TRP A 29 -5.94 -0.08 2.27
C TRP A 29 -4.83 -1.05 1.82
N ALA A 30 -3.64 -0.54 1.49
CA ALA A 30 -2.50 -1.38 1.15
C ALA A 30 -2.05 -2.26 2.31
N GLU A 31 -2.05 -1.75 3.55
CA GLU A 31 -1.74 -2.52 4.75
C GLU A 31 -2.79 -3.60 5.03
N GLU A 32 -4.08 -3.23 4.94
CA GLU A 32 -5.22 -4.13 5.08
C GLU A 32 -5.16 -5.31 4.09
N VAL A 33 -4.99 -5.02 2.81
CA VAL A 33 -4.92 -6.06 1.76
C VAL A 33 -3.63 -6.89 1.86
N THR A 34 -2.53 -6.29 2.31
CA THR A 34 -1.27 -7.02 2.50
C THR A 34 -1.35 -8.05 3.63
N ASN A 35 -2.05 -7.69 4.70
CA ASN A 35 -2.28 -8.54 5.87
C ASN A 35 -3.67 -9.20 5.86
N VAL A 36 -4.27 -9.41 4.68
CA VAL A 36 -5.67 -9.87 4.53
C VAL A 36 -5.98 -11.18 5.26
N SER A 37 -4.99 -12.04 5.50
CA SER A 37 -5.17 -13.26 6.30
C SER A 37 -5.49 -13.00 7.78
N GLU A 38 -5.17 -11.80 8.26
CA GLU A 38 -5.39 -11.36 9.63
C GLU A 38 -6.50 -10.31 9.70
N THR A 39 -6.45 -9.31 8.81
CA THR A 39 -7.36 -8.16 8.81
C THR A 39 -8.70 -8.47 8.15
N HIS A 40 -8.75 -9.48 7.28
CA HIS A 40 -9.90 -9.84 6.46
C HIS A 40 -10.42 -8.71 5.55
N ALA A 41 -9.62 -7.66 5.34
CA ALA A 41 -10.00 -6.45 4.61
C ALA A 41 -11.34 -5.88 5.10
N SER A 42 -11.30 -5.29 6.30
CA SER A 42 -12.51 -4.90 7.03
C SER A 42 -13.45 -3.97 6.24
N ASP A 43 -14.76 -4.04 6.54
CA ASP A 43 -15.76 -3.16 5.93
C ASP A 43 -15.45 -1.67 6.20
N GLU A 44 -14.88 -1.37 7.38
CA GLU A 44 -14.45 -0.02 7.75
C GLU A 44 -13.33 0.48 6.84
N ALA A 45 -12.29 -0.34 6.61
CA ALA A 45 -11.21 0.00 5.70
C ALA A 45 -11.68 0.15 4.26
N TYR A 46 -12.56 -0.75 3.80
CA TYR A 46 -13.16 -0.67 2.47
C TYR A 46 -14.00 0.60 2.29
N ALA A 47 -14.81 0.96 3.29
CA ALA A 47 -15.61 2.19 3.26
C ALA A 47 -14.72 3.44 3.24
N ALA A 48 -13.64 3.46 4.04
CA ALA A 48 -12.70 4.56 4.09
C ALA A 48 -12.01 4.80 2.73
N VAL A 49 -11.48 3.75 2.09
CA VAL A 49 -10.84 3.91 0.77
C VAL A 49 -11.86 4.22 -0.33
N SER A 50 -13.06 3.63 -0.28
CA SER A 50 -14.11 3.88 -1.27
C SER A 50 -14.63 5.32 -1.26
N ALA A 51 -14.47 6.05 -0.15
CA ALA A 51 -14.82 7.47 -0.08
C ALA A 51 -13.91 8.36 -0.95
N HIS A 52 -12.71 7.89 -1.31
CA HIS A 52 -11.70 8.68 -2.03
C HIS A 52 -11.39 8.16 -3.45
N PHE A 53 -11.91 6.99 -3.83
CA PHE A 53 -11.63 6.35 -5.11
C PHE A 53 -12.91 6.00 -5.86
N SER A 54 -12.90 6.14 -7.18
CA SER A 54 -13.96 5.54 -7.99
C SER A 54 -13.89 4.00 -7.88
N PRO A 55 -14.99 3.28 -8.13
CA PRO A 55 -14.97 1.81 -8.10
C PRO A 55 -13.89 1.20 -9.00
N LYS A 56 -13.66 1.82 -10.17
CA LYS A 56 -12.60 1.39 -11.09
C LYS A 56 -11.21 1.64 -10.49
N ASP A 57 -10.97 2.82 -9.96
CA ASP A 57 -9.64 3.17 -9.43
C ASP A 57 -9.30 2.35 -8.18
N LEU A 58 -10.29 1.99 -7.36
CA LEU A 58 -10.09 1.09 -6.22
C LEU A 58 -9.74 -0.34 -6.65
N VAL A 59 -10.34 -0.83 -7.74
CA VAL A 59 -9.96 -2.12 -8.34
C VAL A 59 -8.51 -2.06 -8.86
N ASP A 60 -8.16 -1.00 -9.59
CA ASP A 60 -6.81 -0.82 -10.13
C ASP A 60 -5.76 -0.69 -9.00
N LEU A 61 -6.10 0.01 -7.90
CA LEU A 61 -5.29 0.08 -6.68
C LEU A 61 -5.08 -1.31 -6.05
N THR A 62 -6.15 -2.07 -5.89
CA THR A 62 -6.11 -3.40 -5.26
C THR A 62 -5.30 -4.40 -6.10
N ILE A 63 -5.43 -4.34 -7.43
CA ILE A 63 -4.59 -5.13 -8.36
C ILE A 63 -3.11 -4.78 -8.19
N THR A 64 -2.78 -3.49 -8.04
CA THR A 64 -1.40 -3.05 -7.85
C THR A 64 -0.81 -3.60 -6.54
N ILE A 65 -1.58 -3.53 -5.44
CA ILE A 65 -1.19 -4.11 -4.15
C ILE A 65 -0.98 -5.62 -4.27
N ALA A 66 -1.93 -6.34 -4.89
CA ALA A 66 -1.86 -7.78 -5.08
C ALA A 66 -0.64 -8.19 -5.93
N ALA A 67 -0.35 -7.46 -7.01
CA ALA A 67 0.82 -7.71 -7.85
C ALA A 67 2.13 -7.55 -7.07
N MET A 68 2.26 -6.48 -6.28
CA MET A 68 3.44 -6.27 -5.42
C MET A 68 3.59 -7.40 -4.38
N ASN A 69 2.48 -7.81 -3.77
CA ASN A 69 2.43 -8.92 -2.83
C ASN A 69 2.83 -10.26 -3.46
N ALA A 70 2.49 -10.48 -4.73
CA ALA A 70 2.94 -11.64 -5.50
C ALA A 70 4.45 -11.58 -5.77
N PHE A 71 4.99 -10.44 -6.21
CA PHE A 71 6.42 -10.28 -6.42
C PHE A 71 7.23 -10.49 -5.14
N ASN A 72 6.78 -9.97 -3.99
CA ASN A 72 7.41 -10.20 -2.70
C ASN A 72 7.46 -11.70 -2.34
N ARG A 73 6.38 -12.44 -2.62
CA ARG A 73 6.30 -13.89 -2.38
C ARG A 73 7.13 -14.72 -3.37
N LEU A 74 7.39 -14.20 -4.55
CA LEU A 74 8.29 -14.83 -5.54
C LEU A 74 9.76 -14.47 -5.32
N GLY A 75 10.05 -13.33 -4.67
CA GLY A 75 11.42 -12.86 -4.45
C GLY A 75 11.99 -13.28 -3.09
N ALA A 76 11.27 -12.99 -2.00
CA ALA A 76 11.79 -13.13 -0.64
C ALA A 76 12.15 -14.59 -0.27
N PRO A 77 11.32 -15.61 -0.55
CA PRO A 77 11.68 -17.00 -0.24
C PRO A 77 12.91 -17.50 -1.00
N PHE A 78 13.18 -16.92 -2.18
CA PHE A 78 14.30 -17.29 -3.04
C PHE A 78 15.55 -16.42 -2.81
N ARG A 79 15.48 -15.45 -1.88
CA ARG A 79 16.59 -14.52 -1.57
C ARG A 79 17.21 -13.90 -2.82
N LEU A 80 16.37 -13.46 -3.75
CA LEU A 80 16.84 -12.81 -4.97
C LEU A 80 17.77 -11.64 -4.61
N PRO A 81 18.96 -11.54 -5.24
CA PRO A 81 19.93 -10.51 -4.90
C PRO A 81 19.36 -9.13 -5.22
N VAL A 82 19.52 -8.20 -4.27
CA VAL A 82 19.24 -6.79 -4.51
C VAL A 82 20.42 -6.22 -5.29
N ASP A 83 20.17 -5.81 -6.53
CA ASP A 83 21.18 -5.15 -7.34
C ASP A 83 21.38 -3.74 -6.78
N ALA A 84 22.47 -3.55 -6.04
CA ALA A 84 22.83 -2.23 -5.54
C ALA A 84 23.31 -1.42 -6.72
N LYS A 85 22.57 -0.37 -7.10
CA LYS A 85 23.09 0.64 -8.01
C LYS A 85 24.27 1.33 -7.33
N SER A 86 25.49 0.89 -7.67
CA SER A 86 26.78 1.51 -7.33
C SER A 86 27.01 2.79 -8.11
#